data_AF-A0A9X3HZ64-F1
#
_entry.id   AF-A0A9X3HZ64-F1
#
_cell.length_a   1.000
_cell.length_b   1.000
_cell.length_c   1.000
_cell.angle_alpha   90.00
_cell.angle_beta   90.00
_cell.angle_gamma   90.00
#
_symmetry.space_group_name_H-M   'P 1'
#
loop_
_entity.id
_entity.type
_entity.pdbx_description
1 polymer ?
#
loop_
_entity_poly.entity_id
_entity_poly.type
_entity_poly.pdbx_seq_one_letter_code
_entity_poly.pdbx_strand_id
1 'polypeptide(L)'
;MKKTTPTPHDALFKQFLTHPETAKDLLDIHLPAELREICDLTTLKLESGCFIEENLRPYYSDVLYSLKTSQGEGYVYALIEHQSRPDKHMAFRLMRYAIAAMQQHIEAGHEHLPLVIPLQFYHGQ
;
A
#
# COMPACT_ATOMS: atom_id res chain seq x y z
N MET A 1 -6.12 -10.16 22.58
CA MET A 1 -6.16 -9.69 21.17
C MET A 1 -7.31 -10.39 20.46
N LYS A 2 -8.37 -9.67 20.07
CA LYS A 2 -9.49 -10.28 19.31
C LYS A 2 -9.03 -10.44 17.86
N LYS A 3 -8.90 -11.69 17.39
CA LYS A 3 -8.74 -12.00 15.96
C LYS A 3 -9.96 -11.45 15.22
N THR A 4 -9.74 -10.48 14.33
CA THR A 4 -10.75 -10.02 13.38
C THR A 4 -10.91 -11.08 12.32
N THR A 5 -12.03 -11.80 12.34
CA THR A 5 -12.41 -12.72 11.26
C THR A 5 -12.66 -11.86 10.01
N PRO A 6 -12.03 -12.17 8.85
CA PRO A 6 -12.28 -11.45 7.61
C PRO A 6 -13.77 -11.49 7.30
N THR A 7 -14.39 -10.33 7.10
CA THR A 7 -15.77 -10.30 6.58
C THR A 7 -15.73 -10.66 5.08
N PRO A 8 -16.81 -11.20 4.51
CA PRO A 8 -16.88 -11.46 3.06
C PRO A 8 -16.57 -10.21 2.21
N HIS A 9 -16.88 -9.02 2.73
CA HIS A 9 -16.55 -7.74 2.11
C HIS A 9 -15.04 -7.46 2.11
N ASP A 10 -14.32 -7.76 3.20
CA ASP A 10 -12.86 -7.59 3.27
C ASP A 10 -12.15 -8.48 2.24
N ALA A 11 -12.59 -9.74 2.11
CA ALA A 11 -11.99 -10.69 1.17
C ALA A 11 -12.25 -10.29 -0.29
N LEU A 12 -13.48 -9.85 -0.60
CA LEU A 12 -13.85 -9.37 -1.92
C LEU A 12 -13.09 -8.09 -2.30
N PHE A 13 -12.98 -7.13 -1.38
CA PHE A 13 -12.25 -5.89 -1.62
C PHE A 13 -10.76 -6.15 -1.84
N LYS A 14 -10.16 -7.05 -1.05
CA LYS A 14 -8.76 -7.49 -1.27
C LYS A 14 -8.59 -8.11 -2.65
N GLN A 15 -9.50 -9.00 -3.06
CA GLN A 15 -9.45 -9.60 -4.39
C GLN A 15 -9.52 -8.54 -5.49
N PHE A 16 -10.41 -7.54 -5.37
CA PHE A 16 -10.46 -6.43 -6.32
C PHE A 16 -9.16 -5.65 -6.38
N LEU A 17 -8.59 -5.33 -5.22
CA LEU A 17 -7.34 -4.57 -5.12
C LEU A 17 -6.11 -5.33 -5.59
N THR A 18 -6.16 -6.66 -5.77
CA THR A 18 -5.06 -7.38 -6.42
C THR A 18 -5.04 -7.24 -7.94
N HIS A 19 -6.11 -6.71 -8.55
CA HIS A 19 -6.15 -6.44 -9.99
C HIS A 19 -5.55 -5.06 -10.28
N PRO A 20 -4.45 -4.96 -11.06
CA PRO A 20 -3.77 -3.69 -11.30
C PRO A 20 -4.65 -2.59 -11.90
N GLU A 21 -5.59 -2.92 -12.80
CA GLU A 21 -6.51 -1.95 -13.39
C GLU A 21 -7.43 -1.31 -12.33
N THR A 22 -7.99 -2.12 -11.43
CA THR A 22 -8.83 -1.62 -10.33
C THR A 22 -8.03 -0.72 -9.39
N ALA A 23 -6.80 -1.12 -9.06
CA ALA A 23 -5.91 -0.34 -8.21
C ALA A 23 -5.53 0.98 -8.89
N LYS A 24 -5.25 0.96 -10.20
CA LYS A 24 -4.96 2.15 -10.99
C LYS A 24 -6.12 3.13 -11.00
N ASP A 25 -7.35 2.68 -11.28
CA ASP A 25 -8.54 3.55 -11.26
C ASP A 25 -8.73 4.21 -9.89
N LEU A 26 -8.54 3.43 -8.83
CA LEU A 26 -8.64 3.91 -7.46
C LEU A 26 -7.55 4.92 -7.10
N LEU A 27 -6.30 4.69 -7.55
CA LEU A 27 -5.21 5.64 -7.39
C LEU A 27 -5.48 6.92 -8.19
N ASP A 28 -6.01 6.82 -9.40
CA ASP A 28 -6.31 7.99 -10.22
C ASP A 28 -7.42 8.87 -9.61
N ILE A 29 -8.43 8.25 -9.00
CA ILE A 29 -9.53 8.96 -8.33
C ILE A 29 -9.07 9.64 -7.04
N HIS A 30 -8.23 8.96 -6.24
CA HIS A 30 -7.96 9.38 -4.85
C HIS A 30 -6.61 10.04 -4.62
N LEU A 31 -5.64 9.88 -5.51
CA LEU A 31 -4.35 10.57 -5.35
C LEU A 31 -4.51 12.07 -5.66
N PRO A 32 -3.96 12.95 -4.80
CA PRO A 32 -3.79 14.37 -5.13
C PRO A 32 -3.11 14.56 -6.49
N ALA A 33 -3.49 15.60 -7.21
CA ALA A 33 -3.00 15.86 -8.57
C ALA A 33 -1.46 15.95 -8.61
N GLU A 34 -0.86 16.55 -7.58
CA GLU A 34 0.57 16.72 -7.44
C GLU A 34 1.31 15.37 -7.32
N LEU A 35 0.70 14.38 -6.66
CA LEU A 35 1.27 13.04 -6.59
C LEU A 35 1.04 12.27 -7.89
N ARG A 36 -0.10 12.48 -8.57
CA ARG A 36 -0.37 11.84 -9.86
C ARG A 36 0.58 12.31 -10.95
N GLU A 37 0.93 13.60 -10.98
CA GLU A 37 1.93 14.13 -11.91
C GLU A 37 3.33 13.51 -11.71
N ILE A 38 3.61 13.02 -10.50
CA ILE A 38 4.87 12.34 -10.18
C ILE A 38 4.82 10.84 -10.54
N CYS A 39 3.65 10.21 -10.52
CA CYS A 39 3.48 8.76 -10.65
C CYS A 39 3.11 8.31 -12.08
N ASP A 40 3.81 7.32 -12.62
CA ASP A 40 3.37 6.60 -13.82
C ASP A 40 2.51 5.39 -13.43
N LEU A 41 1.20 5.62 -13.33
CA LEU A 41 0.23 4.57 -12.95
C LEU A 41 0.12 3.43 -13.99
N THR A 42 0.66 3.59 -15.21
CA THR A 42 0.66 2.50 -16.21
C THR A 42 1.70 1.42 -15.90
N THR A 43 2.63 1.71 -15.00
CA THR A 43 3.71 0.79 -14.57
C THR A 43 3.37 0.06 -13.27
N LEU A 44 2.11 0.12 -12.82
CA LEU A 44 1.66 -0.50 -11.57
C LEU A 44 1.96 -2.01 -11.56
N LYS A 45 2.72 -2.46 -10.58
CA LYS A 45 3.09 -3.87 -10.41
C LYS A 45 2.78 -4.32 -8.99
N LEU A 46 1.98 -5.38 -8.89
CA LEU A 46 1.66 -6.01 -7.62
C LEU A 46 2.92 -6.68 -7.05
N GLU A 47 3.34 -6.27 -5.85
CA GLU A 47 4.47 -6.88 -5.17
C GLU A 47 4.02 -7.99 -4.23
N SER A 48 4.84 -9.04 -4.13
CA SER A 48 4.55 -10.20 -3.30
C SER A 48 4.89 -9.92 -1.82
N GLY A 49 3.99 -10.28 -0.91
CA GLY A 49 4.09 -9.97 0.54
C GLY A 49 5.20 -10.69 1.32
N CYS A 50 6.19 -11.29 0.65
CA CYS A 50 7.29 -12.04 1.28
C CYS A 50 8.39 -11.14 1.86
N PHE A 51 8.25 -9.83 1.72
CA PHE A 51 9.29 -8.86 2.03
C PHE A 51 9.37 -8.44 3.52
N ILE A 52 8.43 -8.84 4.39
CA ILE A 52 8.14 -8.15 5.66
C ILE A 52 8.64 -8.88 6.92
N GLU A 53 9.17 -8.12 7.89
CA GLU A 53 9.53 -8.55 9.25
C GLU A 53 8.46 -9.45 9.90
N GLU A 54 8.91 -10.51 10.59
CA GLU A 54 8.03 -11.52 11.22
C GLU A 54 6.97 -10.95 12.16
N ASN A 55 7.27 -9.84 12.83
CA ASN A 55 6.43 -9.24 13.86
C ASN A 55 5.26 -8.40 13.30
N LEU A 56 5.26 -8.13 12.00
CA LEU A 56 4.26 -7.31 11.31
C LEU A 56 3.33 -8.11 10.39
N ARG A 57 3.65 -9.39 10.15
CA ARG A 57 2.94 -10.31 9.26
C ARG A 57 1.41 -10.40 9.44
N PRO A 58 0.81 -10.33 10.66
CA PRO A 58 -0.63 -10.48 10.80
C PRO A 58 -1.45 -9.28 10.30
N TYR A 59 -0.81 -8.12 10.10
CA TYR A 59 -1.50 -6.85 9.88
C TYR A 59 -1.35 -6.31 8.45
N TYR A 60 -0.27 -6.67 7.74
CA TYR A 60 0.05 -6.16 6.39
C TYR A 60 -0.48 -7.00 5.23
N SER A 61 -1.44 -7.91 5.43
CA SER A 61 -1.97 -8.71 4.31
C SER A 61 -2.95 -7.90 3.43
N ASP A 62 -2.49 -6.71 3.08
CA ASP A 62 -3.09 -5.62 2.35
C ASP A 62 -2.14 -5.26 1.20
N VAL A 63 -2.67 -4.67 0.12
CA VAL A 63 -2.03 -4.76 -1.19
C VAL A 63 -0.89 -3.75 -1.33
N LEU A 64 0.27 -4.22 -1.81
CA LEU A 64 1.43 -3.38 -2.12
C LEU A 64 1.66 -3.34 -3.63
N TYR A 65 1.76 -2.12 -4.16
CA TYR A 65 2.12 -1.88 -5.55
C TYR A 65 3.41 -1.09 -5.65
N SER A 66 4.26 -1.45 -6.62
CA SER A 66 5.34 -0.60 -7.12
C SER A 66 4.92 0.08 -8.43
N LEU A 67 5.45 1.27 -8.70
CA LEU A 67 5.27 2.02 -9.96
C LEU A 67 6.44 2.98 -10.16
N LYS A 68 6.69 3.48 -11.37
CA LYS A 68 7.77 4.43 -11.70
C LYS A 68 7.37 5.88 -11.47
N THR A 69 8.34 6.78 -11.27
CA THR A 69 8.10 8.21 -11.08
C THR A 69 8.83 9.11 -12.07
N SER A 70 8.39 10.37 -12.17
CA SER A 70 9.06 11.43 -12.94
C SER A 70 10.41 11.88 -12.35
N GLN A 71 10.72 11.49 -11.11
CA GLN A 71 11.97 11.82 -10.41
C GLN A 71 13.13 10.84 -10.72
N GLY A 72 12.95 9.91 -11.68
CA GLY A 72 13.99 8.99 -12.15
C GLY A 72 13.68 7.52 -11.87
N GLU A 73 14.72 6.67 -11.75
CA GLU A 73 14.59 5.28 -11.27
C GLU A 73 14.28 5.24 -9.77
N GLY A 74 13.14 5.80 -9.40
CA GLY A 74 12.59 5.82 -8.07
C GLY A 74 11.14 5.39 -8.15
N TYR A 75 10.76 4.45 -7.31
CA TYR A 75 9.44 3.85 -7.35
C TYR A 75 8.51 4.52 -6.34
N VAL A 76 7.21 4.59 -6.65
CA VAL A 76 6.21 4.78 -5.59
C VAL A 76 5.74 3.43 -5.09
N TYR A 77 5.80 3.24 -3.78
CA TYR A 77 5.14 2.13 -3.11
C TYR A 77 3.77 2.59 -2.62
N ALA A 78 2.70 2.10 -3.24
CA ALA A 78 1.34 2.33 -2.78
C ALA A 78 0.95 1.20 -1.83
N LEU A 79 0.69 1.55 -0.56
CA LEU A 79 0.23 0.61 0.46
C LEU A 79 -1.26 0.80 0.63
N ILE A 80 -2.06 -0.19 0.26
CA ILE A 80 -3.52 -0.07 0.25
C ILE A 80 -4.12 -0.98 1.30
N GLU A 81 -4.61 -0.38 2.38
CA GLU A 81 -5.25 -1.08 3.50
C GLU A 81 -6.77 -0.88 3.50
N HIS A 82 -7.53 -1.97 3.71
CA HIS A 82 -8.99 -1.93 3.88
C HIS A 82 -9.40 -2.24 5.31
N GLN A 83 -10.12 -1.31 5.93
CA GLN A 83 -10.54 -1.40 7.33
C GLN A 83 -12.05 -1.24 7.44
N SER A 84 -12.72 -2.27 7.97
CA SER A 84 -14.15 -2.25 8.31
C SER A 84 -14.43 -1.68 9.71
N ARG A 85 -13.41 -1.52 10.55
CA ARG A 85 -13.52 -1.00 11.92
C ARG A 85 -12.51 0.10 12.19
N PRO A 86 -12.85 1.08 13.04
CA PRO A 86 -11.93 2.14 13.40
C PRO A 86 -10.78 1.61 14.27
N ASP A 87 -9.56 1.98 13.90
CA ASP A 87 -8.34 1.78 14.69
C ASP A 87 -7.80 3.13 15.17
N LYS A 88 -7.67 3.28 16.49
CA LYS A 88 -7.18 4.52 17.11
C LYS A 88 -5.75 4.87 16.70
N HIS A 89 -4.95 3.89 16.29
CA HIS A 89 -3.55 4.06 15.94
C HIS A 89 -3.28 3.83 14.45
N MET A 90 -4.31 3.97 13.62
CA MET A 90 -4.23 3.76 12.18
C MET A 90 -3.08 4.52 11.50
N ALA A 91 -2.99 5.83 11.73
CA ALA A 91 -1.94 6.65 11.13
C ALA A 91 -0.53 6.17 11.53
N PHE A 92 -0.35 5.77 12.79
CA PHE A 92 0.92 5.21 13.26
C PHE A 92 1.21 3.87 12.59
N ARG A 93 0.19 3.04 12.37
CA ARG A 93 0.36 1.79 11.64
C ARG A 93 0.76 2.03 10.18
N LEU A 94 0.05 2.90 9.45
CA LEU A 94 0.41 3.29 8.09
C LEU A 94 1.83 3.85 7.98
N MET A 95 2.28 4.61 8.99
CA MET A 95 3.65 5.11 9.05
C MET A 95 4.68 3.97 9.20
N ARG A 96 4.41 3.00 10.07
CA ARG A 96 5.25 1.78 10.14
C ARG A 96 5.25 1.04 8.80
N TYR A 97 4.15 1.09 8.06
CA TYR A 97 3.99 0.50 6.74
C TYR A 97 4.91 1.16 5.73
N ALA A 98 4.89 2.49 5.69
CA ALA A 98 5.78 3.25 4.85
C ALA A 98 7.25 3.00 5.20
N ILE A 99 7.61 3.04 6.48
CA ILE A 99 9.00 2.83 6.94
C ILE A 99 9.50 1.43 6.58
N ALA A 100 8.69 0.39 6.74
CA ALA A 100 9.08 -0.98 6.38
C ALA A 100 9.34 -1.10 4.86
N ALA A 101 8.49 -0.51 4.02
CA ALA A 101 8.71 -0.49 2.57
C ALA A 101 9.98 0.29 2.18
N MET A 102 10.24 1.41 2.84
CA MET A 102 11.49 2.18 2.67
C MET A 102 12.72 1.38 3.08
N GLN A 103 12.66 0.67 4.23
CA GLN A 103 13.75 -0.17 4.72
C GLN A 103 14.09 -1.27 3.71
N GLN A 104 13.09 -1.94 3.15
CA GLN A 104 13.30 -2.97 2.13
C GLN A 104 13.91 -2.40 0.85
N HIS A 105 13.51 -1.20 0.46
CA HIS A 105 14.08 -0.52 -0.70
C HIS A 105 15.59 -0.29 -0.51
N ILE A 106 16.00 0.15 0.69
CA ILE A 106 17.42 0.27 1.04
C ILE A 106 18.11 -1.10 1.01
N GLU A 107 17.50 -2.13 1.59
CA GLU A 107 18.05 -3.50 1.63
C GLU A 107 18.19 -4.13 0.25
N ALA A 108 17.37 -3.71 -0.72
CA ALA A 108 17.50 -4.10 -2.12
C ALA A 108 18.67 -3.42 -2.85
N GLY A 109 19.41 -2.53 -2.17
CA GLY A 109 20.61 -1.87 -2.69
C GLY A 109 20.37 -0.49 -3.32
N HIS A 110 19.18 0.09 -3.12
CA HIS A 110 18.89 1.43 -3.62
C HIS A 110 19.49 2.51 -2.69
N GLU A 111 20.09 3.54 -3.29
CA GLU A 111 20.80 4.61 -2.56
C GLU A 111 19.87 5.75 -2.09
N HIS A 112 18.67 5.86 -2.66
CA HIS A 112 17.70 6.90 -2.35
C HIS A 112 16.44 6.29 -1.76
N LEU A 113 15.73 7.03 -0.92
CA LEU A 113 14.44 6.58 -0.40
C LEU A 113 13.37 6.63 -1.50
N PRO A 114 12.47 5.63 -1.56
CA PRO A 114 11.35 5.68 -2.49
C PRO A 114 10.27 6.60 -1.94
N LEU A 115 9.43 7.13 -2.83
CA LEU A 115 8.17 7.73 -2.41
C LEU A 115 7.26 6.59 -1.93
N VAL A 116 6.71 6.71 -0.73
CA VAL A 116 5.74 5.72 -0.22
C VAL A 116 4.46 6.43 0.11
N ILE A 117 3.37 6.01 -0.53
CA ILE A 117 2.04 6.62 -0.37
C ILE A 117 1.15 5.60 0.37
N PRO A 118 0.97 5.77 1.70
CA PRO A 118 0.01 4.97 2.43
C PRO A 118 -1.41 5.43 2.15
N LEU A 119 -2.26 4.50 1.72
CA LEU A 119 -3.67 4.71 1.46
C LEU A 119 -4.51 3.79 2.33
N GLN A 120 -5.50 4.37 2.98
CA GLN A 120 -6.45 3.63 3.79
C GLN A 120 -7.86 3.83 3.25
N PHE A 121 -8.53 2.70 3.03
CA PHE A 121 -9.95 2.63 2.74
C PHE A 121 -10.68 2.27 4.02
N TYR A 122 -11.49 3.20 4.49
CA TYR A 122 -12.35 3.01 5.65
C TYR A 122 -13.80 3.16 5.23
N HIS A 123 -14.56 2.07 5.29
CA HIS A 123 -15.96 2.10 4.85
C HIS A 123 -16.96 2.25 6.00
N GLY A 124 -16.51 2.17 7.26
CA GLY A 124 -17.35 2.29 8.46
C GLY A 124 -18.48 1.26 8.53
N GLN A 125 -18.43 0.39 9.54
CA GLN A 125 -19.64 -0.25 10.07
C GLN A 125 -19.93 0.29 11.46
#